data_AF-A0A7U6KQS0-F1
#
_entry.id   AF-A0A7U6KQS0-F1
#
_cell.length_a   1.000
_cell.length_b   1.000
_cell.length_c   1.000
_cell.angle_alpha   90.00
_cell.angle_beta   90.00
_cell.angle_gamma   90.00
#
_symmetry.space_group_name_H-M   'P 1'
#
loop_
_entity.id
_entity.type
_entity.pdbx_description
1 polymer ?
#
loop_
_entity_poly.entity_id
_entity_poly.type
_entity_poly.pdbx_seq_one_letter_code
_entity_poly.pdbx_strand_id
1 'polypeptide(L)'
;MIEMTERAAQHVQDFLDNRGKGEGIRVGIRTAGCSGLAYVLEFVDIPDENDTRYESRGVSIFIDPKSLVYLDGLLMDYEKKV
;
A
#
# COMPACT_ATOMS: atom_id res chain seq x y z
N MET A 1 -6.59 8.74 -7.75
CA MET A 1 -5.18 9.13 -7.45
C MET A 1 -4.81 8.53 -6.11
N ILE A 2 -3.64 7.90 -5.98
CA ILE A 2 -3.22 7.24 -4.74
C ILE A 2 -1.78 7.62 -4.47
N GLU A 3 -1.53 8.16 -3.28
CA GLU A 3 -0.29 8.86 -2.98
C GLU A 3 0.27 8.46 -1.61
N MET A 4 1.57 8.71 -1.43
CA MET A 4 2.26 8.62 -0.16
C MET A 4 2.89 9.96 0.21
N THR A 5 2.98 10.25 1.50
CA THR A 5 3.92 11.27 1.97
C THR A 5 5.36 10.79 1.78
N GLU A 6 6.31 11.72 1.81
CA GLU A 6 7.74 11.40 1.73
C GLU A 6 8.19 10.46 2.84
N ARG A 7 7.67 10.67 4.07
CA ARG A 7 8.00 9.84 5.22
C ARG A 7 7.52 8.41 5.05
N ALA A 8 6.30 8.23 4.53
CA ALA A 8 5.74 6.91 4.29
C ALA A 8 6.48 6.19 3.16
N ALA A 9 6.77 6.89 2.06
CA ALA A 9 7.52 6.33 0.95
C ALA A 9 8.93 5.88 1.37
N GLN A 10 9.65 6.74 2.09
CA GLN A 10 10.97 6.40 2.64
C GLN A 10 10.89 5.19 3.57
N HIS A 11 9.90 5.16 4.47
CA HIS A 11 9.73 4.04 5.38
C HIS A 11 9.49 2.72 4.63
N VAL A 12 8.68 2.72 3.58
CA VAL A 12 8.44 1.51 2.77
C VAL A 12 9.70 1.11 1.99
N GLN A 13 10.42 2.07 1.41
CA GLN A 13 11.70 1.80 0.73
C GLN A 13 12.72 1.16 1.67
N ASP A 14 12.91 1.72 2.87
CA ASP A 14 13.81 1.16 3.87
C ASP A 14 13.46 -0.30 4.20
N PHE A 15 12.17 -0.63 4.28
CA PHE A 15 11.73 -2.00 4.53
C PHE A 15 11.96 -2.93 3.34
N LEU A 16 11.73 -2.47 2.11
CA LEU A 16 11.99 -3.24 0.89
C LEU A 16 13.49 -3.51 0.73
N ASP A 17 14.33 -2.51 0.96
CA ASP A 17 15.78 -2.60 0.91
C ASP A 17 16.30 -3.58 1.97
N ASN A 18 15.82 -3.48 3.21
CA ASN A 18 16.18 -4.40 4.29
C ASN A 18 15.71 -5.84 4.02
N ARG A 19 14.56 -6.00 3.34
CA ARG A 19 14.06 -7.31 2.90
C ARG A 19 14.89 -7.87 1.75
N GLY A 20 15.55 -7.02 0.97
CA GLY A 20 16.37 -7.38 -0.20
C GLY A 20 15.56 -7.88 -1.40
N LYS A 21 14.23 -7.81 -1.34
CA LYS A 21 13.30 -8.18 -2.42
C LYS A 21 11.92 -7.57 -2.19
N GLY A 22 11.18 -7.40 -3.28
CA GLY A 22 9.82 -6.88 -3.28
C GLY A 22 9.66 -5.79 -4.34
N GLU A 23 8.55 -5.84 -5.07
CA GLU A 23 8.19 -4.87 -6.11
C GLU A 23 7.48 -3.63 -5.54
N GLY A 24 6.96 -3.73 -4.31
CA GLY A 24 6.24 -2.65 -3.64
C GLY A 24 5.33 -3.16 -2.52
N ILE A 25 4.24 -2.43 -2.30
CA ILE A 25 3.22 -2.79 -1.30
C ILE A 25 1.84 -2.91 -1.93
N ARG A 26 1.02 -3.83 -1.43
CA ARG A 26 -0.41 -3.92 -1.72
C ARG A 26 -1.19 -3.23 -0.63
N VAL A 27 -2.12 -2.38 -1.01
CA VAL A 27 -3.08 -1.74 -0.10
C VAL A 27 -4.47 -2.25 -0.44
N GLY A 28 -5.15 -2.79 0.56
CA GLY A 28 -6.48 -3.38 0.38
C GLY A 28 -7.42 -3.07 1.53
N ILE A 29 -8.68 -3.45 1.36
CA ILE A 29 -9.71 -3.43 2.39
C ILE A 29 -10.09 -4.87 2.73
N ARG A 30 -10.16 -5.16 4.04
CA ARG A 30 -10.80 -6.39 4.54
C ARG A 30 -11.94 -6.05 5.48
N THR A 31 -12.88 -6.98 5.62
CA THR A 31 -13.93 -6.88 6.64
C THR A 31 -13.33 -7.07 8.04
N ALA A 32 -13.81 -6.29 8.99
CA ALA A 32 -13.41 -6.33 10.39
C ALA A 32 -14.65 -6.24 11.29
N GLY A 33 -14.93 -7.31 12.05
CA GLY A 33 -16.12 -7.39 12.90
C GLY A 33 -17.43 -7.53 12.10
N CYS A 34 -18.54 -7.13 12.70
CA CYS A 34 -19.88 -7.33 12.12
C CYS A 34 -20.19 -6.41 10.92
N SER A 35 -19.57 -5.24 10.86
CA SER A 35 -19.87 -4.21 9.84
C SER A 35 -18.69 -3.27 9.54
N GLY A 36 -17.51 -3.52 10.10
CA GLY A 36 -16.34 -2.68 9.92
C GLY A 36 -15.51 -3.06 8.71
N LEU A 37 -14.71 -2.10 8.26
CA LEU A 37 -13.68 -2.28 7.25
C LEU A 37 -12.33 -1.90 7.86
N ALA A 38 -11.28 -2.60 7.47
CA ALA A 38 -9.91 -2.33 7.89
C ALA A 38 -8.98 -2.29 6.67
N TYR A 39 -8.04 -1.36 6.70
CA TYR A 39 -6.95 -1.33 5.73
C TYR A 39 -6.00 -2.50 5.97
N VAL A 40 -5.46 -3.03 4.87
CA VAL A 40 -4.44 -4.07 4.85
C VAL A 40 -3.27 -3.55 4.04
N LEU A 41 -2.05 -3.72 4.57
CA LEU A 41 -0.81 -3.42 3.86
C LEU A 41 0.07 -4.66 3.87
N GLU A 42 0.52 -5.08 2.70
CA GLU A 42 1.35 -6.27 2.51
C GLU A 42 2.47 -5.98 1.50
N PHE A 43 3.64 -6.61 1.65
CA PHE A 43 4.66 -6.54 0.61
C PHE A 43 4.26 -7.39 -0.59
N VAL A 44 4.56 -6.91 -1.78
CA VAL A 44 4.32 -7.62 -3.04
C VAL A 44 5.67 -8.06 -3.60
N ASP A 45 5.93 -9.37 -3.61
CA ASP A 45 7.09 -9.93 -4.31
C ASP A 45 6.78 -10.16 -5.80
N ILE A 46 5.54 -10.53 -6.13
CA ILE A 46 5.06 -10.76 -7.50
C ILE A 46 3.67 -10.11 -7.60
N PRO A 47 3.47 -9.08 -8.47
CA PRO A 47 2.17 -8.44 -8.66
C PRO A 47 1.11 -9.41 -9.20
N ASP A 48 -0.14 -9.24 -8.79
CA ASP A 48 -1.26 -9.91 -9.44
C ASP A 48 -1.59 -9.16 -10.74
N GLU A 49 -1.93 -9.90 -11.80
CA GLU A 49 -2.29 -9.32 -13.10
C GLU A 49 -3.52 -8.41 -13.04
N ASN A 50 -4.39 -8.62 -12.05
CA ASN A 50 -5.59 -7.84 -11.85
C ASN A 50 -5.37 -6.61 -10.95
N ASP A 51 -4.19 -6.46 -10.35
CA ASP A 51 -3.89 -5.28 -9.54
C ASP A 51 -3.83 -4.04 -10.42
N THR A 52 -4.41 -2.95 -9.92
CA THR A 52 -4.05 -1.62 -10.43
C THR A 52 -2.75 -1.19 -9.76
N ARG A 53 -1.72 -0.92 -10.57
CA ARG A 53 -0.45 -0.38 -10.10
C ARG A 53 -0.44 1.15 -10.17
N TYR A 54 -0.10 1.77 -9.05
CA TYR A 54 0.27 3.17 -8.94
C TYR A 54 1.74 3.28 -8.58
N GLU A 55 2.33 4.43 -8.88
CA GLU A 55 3.68 4.78 -8.44
C GLU A 55 3.60 6.10 -7.67
N SER A 56 4.11 6.13 -6.46
CA SER A 56 4.23 7.36 -5.67
C SER A 56 5.63 7.41 -5.06
N ARG A 57 6.39 8.45 -5.39
CA ARG A 57 7.73 8.72 -4.84
C ARG A 57 8.70 7.53 -4.94
N GLY A 58 8.65 6.79 -6.05
CA GLY A 58 9.52 5.64 -6.29
C GLY A 58 9.10 4.35 -5.56
N VAL A 59 7.89 4.30 -4.98
CA VAL A 59 7.29 3.09 -4.43
C VAL A 59 6.13 2.65 -5.31
N SER A 60 6.11 1.38 -5.72
CA SER A 60 4.93 0.79 -6.37
C SER A 60 3.86 0.46 -5.34
N ILE A 61 2.62 0.88 -5.62
CA ILE A 61 1.44 0.60 -4.81
C ILE A 61 0.48 -0.22 -5.65
N PHE A 62 0.13 -1.41 -5.18
CA PHE A 62 -0.78 -2.33 -5.85
C PHE A 62 -2.12 -2.34 -5.13
N ILE A 63 -3.22 -2.32 -5.88
CA ILE A 63 -4.57 -2.37 -5.31
C ILE A 63 -5.43 -3.33 -6.10
N ASP A 64 -6.04 -4.28 -5.40
CA ASP A 64 -6.98 -5.19 -6.03
C ASP A 64 -8.26 -4.45 -6.45
N PRO A 65 -8.95 -4.88 -7.53
CA PRO A 65 -10.11 -4.15 -8.06
C PRO A 65 -11.26 -3.96 -7.05
N LYS A 66 -11.42 -4.86 -6.07
CA LYS A 66 -12.49 -4.75 -5.08
C LYS A 66 -12.18 -3.70 -4.03
N SER A 67 -10.90 -3.52 -3.69
CA SER A 67 -10.47 -2.47 -2.78
C SER A 67 -10.45 -1.09 -3.43
N LEU A 68 -10.18 -1.01 -4.74
CA LEU A 68 -10.04 0.27 -5.43
C LEU A 68 -11.25 1.21 -5.28
N VAL A 69 -12.47 0.67 -5.25
CA VAL A 69 -13.71 1.46 -5.08
C VAL A 69 -13.78 2.20 -3.74
N TYR A 70 -13.00 1.77 -2.75
CA TYR A 70 -12.91 2.38 -1.42
C TYR A 70 -11.68 3.27 -1.25
N LEU A 71 -10.66 3.09 -2.09
CA LEU A 71 -9.32 3.64 -1.89
C LEU A 71 -8.96 4.77 -2.86
N ASP A 72 -9.85 5.13 -3.79
CA ASP A 72 -9.57 6.26 -4.68
C ASP A 72 -9.44 7.57 -3.89
N GLY A 73 -8.34 8.29 -4.11
CA GLY A 73 -8.00 9.50 -3.36
C GLY A 73 -7.20 9.26 -2.08
N LEU A 74 -6.78 8.02 -1.79
CA LEU A 74 -5.99 7.71 -0.60
C LEU A 74 -4.63 8.43 -0.60
N LEU A 75 -4.33 9.10 0.51
CA LEU A 75 -2.99 9.58 0.86
C LEU A 75 -2.50 8.83 2.10
N MET A 76 -1.42 8.06 1.97
CA MET A 76 -0.81 7.33 3.09
C MET A 76 0.32 8.13 3.74
N ASP A 77 0.33 8.17 5.07
CA ASP A 77 1.40 8.80 5.85
C ASP A 77 1.99 7.80 6.86
N TYR A 78 3.18 8.12 7.35
CA TYR A 78 3.87 7.37 8.39
C TYR A 78 4.30 8.30 9.52
N GLU A 79 3.82 8.00 10.73
CA GLU A 79 4.20 8.69 11.94
C GLU A 79 4.90 7.71 12.90
N LYS A 80 6.18 7.98 13.19
CA LYS A 80 6.90 7.27 14.25
C LYS A 80 6.59 7.95 15.59
N LYS A 81 5.77 7.30 16.41
CA LYS A 81 5.55 7.73 17.80
C LYS A 81 6.72 7.23 18.66
N VAL A 82 7.30 8.16 19.41
CA VAL A 82 8.40 7.94 20.36
C VAL A 82 7.84 7.52 21.71
#